data_AF-A0A0F9VPR4-F1
#
_entry.id   AF-A0A0F9VPR4-F1
#
_cell.length_a   1.000
_cell.length_b   1.000
_cell.length_c   1.000
_cell.angle_alpha   90.00
_cell.angle_beta   90.00
_cell.angle_gamma   90.00
#
_symmetry.space_group_name_H-M   'P 1'
#
loop_
_entity.id
_entity.type
_entity.pdbx_description
1 polymer ?
#
loop_
_entity_poly.entity_id
_entity_poly.type
_entity_poly.pdbx_seq_one_letter_code
_entity_poly.pdbx_strand_id
1 'polypeptide(L)'
;MSESRISTLKPSVTRTTDGKKIDRWRVELPDGHDEITVAMHATHDGIHFVAKGRHPCLDGLEWQGSDLAVIRQSVMEDVEKAAKRYFETDWTPAVAVEVNLYNRSHKDKMRVQLEVSITDLFTDPTKPVGNQGETHVLKESRPMIMMQRSHDQKFEVDTNLNTSNMLYLHERGVIASRTIVGEDLRHQAMAFTKTLEDFSIQLMRRTAPDVVRMEGLPSPEDLALILREAIDNPETKSLDNRDPDFD
;
A
#
# COMPACT_ATOMS: atom_id res chain seq x y z
N MET A 1 5.73 -37.84 -3.02
CA MET A 1 6.67 -36.91 -3.66
C MET A 1 7.03 -35.87 -2.63
N SER A 2 8.30 -35.82 -2.20
CA SER A 2 8.74 -34.83 -1.20
C SER A 2 8.78 -33.46 -1.87
N GLU A 3 7.92 -32.54 -1.46
CA GLU A 3 8.04 -31.14 -1.85
C GLU A 3 9.43 -30.64 -1.42
N SER A 4 10.25 -30.22 -2.37
CA SER A 4 11.54 -29.61 -2.09
C SER A 4 11.28 -28.30 -1.32
N ARG A 5 11.75 -28.24 -0.08
CA ARG A 5 11.69 -27.00 0.70
C ARG A 5 12.66 -25.98 0.13
N ILE A 6 12.23 -24.73 0.00
CA ILE A 6 13.07 -23.63 -0.50
C ILE A 6 13.52 -22.68 0.61
N SER A 7 13.01 -22.86 1.84
CA SER A 7 13.48 -22.15 3.03
C SER A 7 13.97 -23.10 4.11
N THR A 8 14.93 -22.65 4.94
CA THR A 8 15.34 -23.39 6.14
C THR A 8 15.46 -22.47 7.35
N LEU A 9 14.96 -22.90 8.52
CA LEU A 9 15.08 -22.15 9.77
C LEU A 9 16.21 -22.74 10.64
N LYS A 10 17.27 -21.97 10.85
CA LYS A 10 18.38 -22.28 11.76
C LYS A 10 18.26 -21.40 13.01
N PRO A 11 17.99 -21.96 14.20
CA PRO A 11 18.04 -21.18 15.44
C PRO A 11 19.47 -20.68 15.66
N SER A 12 19.65 -19.42 16.04
CA SER A 12 20.96 -18.90 16.46
C SER A 12 20.89 -18.32 17.88
N VAL A 13 22.07 -18.06 18.44
CA VAL A 13 22.37 -17.94 19.87
C VAL A 13 21.48 -16.93 20.62
N THR A 14 20.91 -17.37 21.73
CA THR A 14 20.19 -16.54 22.70
C THR A 14 21.11 -15.45 23.29
N ARG A 15 20.74 -14.18 23.12
CA ARG A 15 21.41 -13.04 23.79
C ARG A 15 20.41 -12.31 24.68
N THR A 16 20.77 -12.14 25.94
CA THR A 16 20.03 -11.28 26.88
C THR A 16 20.59 -9.87 26.81
N THR A 17 19.76 -8.90 26.44
CA THR A 17 20.08 -7.47 26.50
C THR A 17 18.98 -6.79 27.32
N ASP A 18 19.36 -6.07 28.38
CA ASP A 18 18.46 -5.29 29.24
C ASP A 18 17.22 -6.03 29.80
N GLY A 19 17.43 -7.26 30.30
CA GLY A 19 16.37 -8.03 30.97
C GLY A 19 15.25 -8.57 30.06
N LYS A 20 15.30 -8.28 28.75
CA LYS A 20 14.45 -8.90 27.73
C LYS A 20 15.23 -10.03 27.06
N LYS A 21 14.70 -11.26 27.14
CA LYS A 21 15.27 -12.40 26.42
C LYS A 21 14.83 -12.28 24.96
N ILE A 22 15.79 -11.99 24.09
CA ILE A 22 15.58 -11.93 22.64
C ILE A 22 16.25 -13.18 22.05
N ASP A 23 15.43 -14.07 21.51
CA ASP A 23 15.93 -15.21 20.72
C ASP A 23 15.92 -14.82 19.24
N ARG A 24 16.86 -15.33 18.44
CA ARG A 24 16.93 -15.02 17.01
C ARG A 24 16.96 -16.31 16.21
N TRP A 25 16.09 -16.42 15.23
CA TRP A 25 16.06 -17.56 14.33
C TRP A 25 16.44 -17.09 12.93
N ARG A 26 17.54 -17.62 12.41
CA ARG A 26 17.98 -17.34 11.06
C ARG A 26 17.12 -18.12 10.08
N VAL A 27 16.48 -17.45 9.15
CA VAL A 27 15.82 -18.07 8.01
C VAL A 27 16.75 -17.98 6.81
N GLU A 28 16.99 -19.09 6.13
CA GLU A 28 17.59 -19.11 4.79
C GLU A 28 16.46 -19.03 3.77
N LEU A 29 16.57 -18.06 2.87
CA LEU A 29 15.65 -17.78 1.77
C LEU A 29 16.43 -17.89 0.45
N PRO A 30 15.76 -18.11 -0.70
CA PRO A 30 16.42 -18.20 -2.00
C PRO A 30 17.31 -16.99 -2.39
N ASP A 31 17.01 -15.79 -1.89
CA ASP A 31 17.77 -14.57 -2.12
C ASP A 31 18.81 -14.25 -1.01
N GLY A 32 18.88 -15.07 0.05
CA GLY A 32 19.84 -14.86 1.12
C GLY A 32 19.39 -15.42 2.47
N HIS A 33 19.50 -14.60 3.51
CA HIS A 33 19.04 -14.97 4.85
C HIS A 33 18.48 -13.76 5.58
N ASP A 34 17.52 -14.01 6.45
CA ASP A 34 16.95 -13.02 7.36
C ASP A 34 16.95 -13.54 8.81
N GLU A 35 16.75 -12.63 9.77
CA GLU A 35 16.64 -12.95 11.19
C GLU A 35 15.22 -12.69 11.71
N ILE A 36 14.53 -13.76 12.10
CA ILE A 36 13.31 -13.66 12.89
C ILE A 36 13.70 -13.34 14.33
N THR A 37 13.25 -12.18 14.81
CA THR A 37 13.46 -11.75 16.19
C THR A 37 12.30 -12.24 17.05
N VAL A 38 12.60 -12.92 18.15
CA VAL A 38 11.62 -13.45 19.10
C VAL A 38 11.79 -12.73 20.43
N ALA A 39 10.78 -11.97 20.83
CA ALA A 39 10.74 -11.25 22.09
C ALA A 39 9.91 -12.03 23.12
N MET A 40 10.46 -12.20 24.32
CA MET A 40 9.73 -12.73 25.47
C MET A 40 9.11 -11.59 26.30
N HIS A 41 7.80 -11.68 26.54
CA HIS A 41 7.02 -10.75 27.36
C HIS A 41 6.52 -11.50 28.60
N ALA A 42 6.97 -11.09 29.79
CA ALA A 42 6.42 -11.56 31.05
C ALA A 42 5.34 -10.58 31.51
N THR A 43 4.10 -11.04 31.59
CA THR A 43 2.93 -10.28 32.05
C THR A 43 2.34 -10.92 33.31
N HIS A 44 1.30 -10.32 33.90
CA HIS A 44 0.61 -10.94 35.05
C HIS A 44 -0.08 -12.26 34.69
N ASP A 45 -0.41 -12.48 33.41
CA ASP A 45 -1.08 -13.69 32.91
C ASP A 45 -0.10 -14.80 32.50
N GLY A 46 1.21 -14.51 32.53
CA GLY A 46 2.26 -15.46 32.20
C GLY A 46 3.26 -14.94 31.19
N ILE A 47 4.01 -15.88 30.61
CA ILE A 47 5.05 -15.62 29.60
C ILE A 47 4.44 -15.82 28.21
N HIS A 48 4.59 -14.81 27.36
CA HIS A 48 4.21 -14.85 25.95
C HIS A 48 5.42 -14.51 25.08
N PHE A 49 5.51 -15.12 23.92
CA PHE A 49 6.54 -14.89 22.93
C PHE A 49 5.91 -14.27 21.70
N VAL A 50 6.60 -13.30 21.12
CA VAL A 50 6.23 -12.65 19.86
C VAL A 50 7.40 -12.77 18.91
N ALA A 51 7.19 -13.39 17.74
CA ALA A 51 8.19 -13.53 16.69
C ALA A 51 7.82 -12.64 15.49
N LYS A 52 8.81 -11.95 14.91
CA LYS A 52 8.67 -11.11 13.71
C LYS A 52 9.89 -11.22 12.80
N GLY A 53 9.66 -11.34 11.49
CA GLY A 53 10.69 -11.23 10.46
C GLY A 53 10.86 -9.79 9.98
N ARG A 54 11.93 -9.51 9.24
CA ARG A 54 12.16 -8.21 8.58
C ARG A 54 12.20 -8.34 7.07
N HIS A 55 12.38 -9.55 6.56
CA HIS A 55 12.41 -9.82 5.14
C HIS A 55 11.10 -9.40 4.50
N PRO A 56 11.12 -8.78 3.31
CA PRO A 56 9.91 -8.41 2.62
C PRO A 56 8.92 -9.59 2.50
N CYS A 57 9.37 -10.79 2.10
CA CYS A 57 8.50 -11.97 2.00
C CYS A 57 7.83 -12.41 3.32
N LEU A 58 8.29 -11.91 4.46
CA LEU A 58 7.74 -12.18 5.79
C LEU A 58 6.95 -11.00 6.35
N ASP A 59 6.83 -9.89 5.62
CA ASP A 59 6.14 -8.71 6.10
C ASP A 59 4.66 -9.03 6.40
N GLY A 60 4.18 -8.56 7.56
CA GLY A 60 2.84 -8.85 8.08
C GLY A 60 2.64 -10.21 8.73
N LEU A 61 3.66 -11.07 8.72
CA LEU A 61 3.64 -12.28 9.53
C LEU A 61 4.12 -11.94 10.93
N GLU A 62 3.23 -12.15 11.89
CA GLU A 62 3.51 -12.02 13.31
C GLU A 62 2.98 -13.26 14.01
N TRP A 63 3.85 -13.91 14.79
CA TRP A 63 3.51 -15.12 15.52
C TRP A 63 3.54 -14.85 17.01
N GLN A 64 2.45 -15.19 17.69
CA GLN A 64 2.31 -14.99 19.12
C GLN A 64 1.88 -16.30 19.80
N GLY A 65 2.39 -16.56 21.00
CA GLY A 65 1.97 -17.72 21.79
C GLY A 65 2.75 -17.87 23.09
N SER A 66 2.34 -18.83 23.92
CA SER A 66 3.00 -19.15 25.20
C SER A 66 4.01 -20.29 25.10
N ASP A 67 4.03 -21.03 23.99
CA ASP A 67 4.94 -22.16 23.74
C ASP A 67 5.86 -21.87 22.55
N LEU A 68 7.17 -21.81 22.84
CA LEU A 68 8.21 -21.54 21.86
C LEU A 68 8.30 -22.62 20.77
N ALA A 69 8.05 -23.89 21.11
CA ALA A 69 8.12 -24.99 20.16
C ALA A 69 6.98 -24.92 19.14
N VAL A 70 5.78 -24.56 19.60
CA VAL A 70 4.60 -24.37 18.74
C VAL A 70 4.81 -23.17 17.81
N ILE A 71 5.22 -22.02 18.34
CA ILE A 71 5.51 -20.83 17.54
C ILE A 71 6.57 -21.14 16.47
N ARG A 72 7.61 -21.87 16.85
CA ARG A 72 8.68 -22.23 15.93
C ARG A 72 8.19 -23.09 14.76
N GLN A 73 7.30 -24.05 15.03
CA GLN A 73 6.70 -24.86 13.98
C GLN A 73 5.84 -24.00 13.05
N SER A 74 4.99 -23.13 13.60
CA SER A 74 4.17 -22.20 12.82
C SER A 74 5.03 -21.28 11.94
N VAL A 75 6.11 -20.72 12.52
CA VAL A 75 7.08 -19.91 11.78
C VAL A 75 7.65 -20.68 10.59
N MET A 76 8.11 -21.93 10.80
CA MET A 76 8.67 -22.72 9.71
C MET A 76 7.66 -22.98 8.58
N GLU A 77 6.41 -23.30 8.91
CA GLU A 77 5.37 -23.58 7.92
C GLU A 77 4.95 -22.33 7.14
N ASP A 78 4.81 -21.19 7.83
CA ASP A 78 4.39 -19.94 7.21
C ASP A 78 5.51 -19.29 6.39
N VAL A 79 6.75 -19.33 6.88
CA VAL A 79 7.94 -18.90 6.13
C VAL A 79 8.09 -19.69 4.84
N GLU A 80 7.94 -21.01 4.87
CA GLU A 80 8.03 -21.85 3.66
C GLU A 80 6.91 -21.50 2.67
N LYS A 81 5.66 -21.35 3.13
CA LYS A 81 4.55 -20.94 2.26
C LYS A 81 4.77 -19.56 1.66
N ALA A 82 5.26 -18.61 2.45
CA ALA A 82 5.52 -17.25 2.01
C ALA A 82 6.68 -17.22 1.01
N ALA A 83 7.76 -17.94 1.29
CA ALA A 83 8.88 -18.11 0.37
C ALA A 83 8.43 -18.74 -0.95
N LYS A 84 7.67 -19.84 -0.93
CA LYS A 84 7.17 -20.47 -2.17
C LYS A 84 6.37 -19.49 -3.02
N ARG A 85 5.42 -18.78 -2.41
CA ARG A 85 4.63 -17.77 -3.14
C ARG A 85 5.47 -16.61 -3.68
N TYR A 86 6.51 -16.21 -2.95
CA TYR A 86 7.37 -15.09 -3.30
C TYR A 86 8.38 -15.46 -4.40
N PHE A 87 9.01 -16.64 -4.31
CA PHE A 87 10.16 -17.02 -5.15
C PHE A 87 9.82 -18.00 -6.29
N GLU A 88 8.70 -18.73 -6.25
CA GLU A 88 8.33 -19.66 -7.34
C GLU A 88 7.59 -18.97 -8.50
N THR A 89 7.22 -17.69 -8.35
CA THR A 89 6.52 -16.92 -9.37
C THR A 89 7.46 -15.86 -9.96
N ASP A 90 7.57 -15.80 -11.28
CA ASP A 90 8.35 -14.77 -12.00
C ASP A 90 7.61 -13.43 -12.00
N TRP A 91 7.51 -12.81 -10.83
CA TRP A 91 6.79 -11.56 -10.63
C TRP A 91 7.33 -10.44 -11.53
N THR A 92 6.46 -9.81 -12.33
CA THR A 92 6.81 -8.68 -13.20
C THR A 92 6.52 -7.34 -12.51
N PRO A 93 7.48 -6.39 -12.46
CA PRO A 93 7.24 -5.07 -11.87
C PRO A 93 6.06 -4.34 -12.53
N ALA A 94 5.23 -3.72 -11.72
CA ALA A 94 4.03 -3.02 -12.15
C ALA A 94 3.61 -1.96 -11.12
N VAL A 95 2.65 -1.11 -11.50
CA VAL A 95 2.19 0.01 -10.69
C VAL A 95 0.67 0.01 -10.62
N ALA A 96 0.12 0.08 -9.41
CA ALA A 96 -1.30 0.39 -9.21
C ALA A 96 -1.51 1.90 -9.18
N VAL A 97 -2.45 2.38 -9.98
CA VAL A 97 -2.95 3.76 -9.95
C VAL A 97 -4.38 3.74 -9.44
N GLU A 98 -4.59 4.34 -8.28
CA GLU A 98 -5.88 4.41 -7.60
C GLU A 98 -6.36 5.86 -7.54
N VAL A 99 -7.62 6.09 -7.90
CA VAL A 99 -8.28 7.39 -7.80
C VAL A 99 -9.43 7.27 -6.84
N ASN A 100 -9.44 8.08 -5.78
CA ASN A 100 -10.51 8.21 -4.80
C ASN A 100 -11.20 9.55 -5.00
N LEU A 101 -12.54 9.57 -4.96
CA LEU A 101 -13.32 10.80 -5.09
C LEU A 101 -14.37 10.86 -3.99
N TYR A 102 -14.28 11.87 -3.14
CA TYR A 102 -15.21 12.10 -2.06
C TYR A 102 -15.89 13.46 -2.21
N ASN A 103 -17.18 13.43 -2.51
CA ASN A 103 -18.09 14.56 -2.57
C ASN A 103 -19.13 14.48 -1.44
N ARG A 104 -19.08 15.47 -0.55
CA ARG A 104 -20.09 15.67 0.49
C ARG A 104 -20.73 17.03 0.34
N SER A 105 -22.04 17.02 0.16
CA SER A 105 -22.87 18.21 0.31
C SER A 105 -23.65 18.11 1.62
N HIS A 106 -23.50 19.12 2.48
CA HIS A 106 -24.34 19.34 3.65
C HIS A 106 -24.82 20.80 3.61
N LYS A 107 -25.94 21.11 4.27
CA LYS A 107 -26.70 22.38 4.16
C LYS A 107 -25.88 23.66 3.91
N ASP A 108 -24.72 23.82 4.57
CA ASP A 108 -23.87 25.02 4.46
C ASP A 108 -22.47 24.77 3.87
N LYS A 109 -22.17 23.55 3.42
CA LYS A 109 -20.83 23.14 2.96
C LYS A 109 -20.91 22.14 1.81
N MET A 110 -20.31 22.52 0.69
CA MET A 110 -19.97 21.60 -0.39
C MET A 110 -18.48 21.30 -0.32
N ARG A 111 -18.13 20.01 -0.27
CA ARG A 111 -16.74 19.54 -0.26
C ARG A 111 -16.54 18.52 -1.36
N VAL A 112 -15.51 18.74 -2.17
CA VAL A 112 -14.98 17.76 -3.12
C VAL A 112 -13.53 17.49 -2.73
N GLN A 113 -13.16 16.21 -2.68
CA GLN A 113 -11.81 15.74 -2.46
C GLN A 113 -11.50 14.70 -3.52
N LEU A 114 -10.46 14.96 -4.31
CA LEU A 114 -9.86 14.02 -5.24
C LEU A 114 -8.52 13.59 -4.64
N GLU A 115 -8.26 12.29 -4.63
CA GLU A 115 -6.99 11.73 -4.17
C GLU A 115 -6.51 10.70 -5.18
N VAL A 116 -5.26 10.80 -5.59
CA VAL A 116 -4.61 9.84 -6.48
C VAL A 116 -3.46 9.19 -5.73
N SER A 117 -3.46 7.88 -5.69
CA SER A 117 -2.45 7.07 -5.01
C SER A 117 -1.75 6.18 -6.03
N ILE A 118 -0.42 6.19 -6.00
CA ILE A 118 0.40 5.33 -6.86
C ILE A 118 1.15 4.36 -5.96
N THR A 119 1.05 3.07 -6.25
CA THR A 119 1.66 2.03 -5.43
C THR A 119 2.46 1.08 -6.32
N ASP A 120 3.76 0.98 -6.05
CA ASP A 120 4.64 0.00 -6.68
C ASP A 120 4.25 -1.41 -6.22
N LEU A 121 4.15 -2.34 -7.16
CA LEU A 121 3.78 -3.74 -6.92
C LEU A 121 4.42 -4.64 -7.98
N PHE A 122 4.12 -5.93 -7.91
CA PHE A 122 4.44 -6.85 -9.01
C PHE A 122 3.20 -7.65 -9.40
N THR A 123 3.13 -8.09 -10.65
CA THR A 123 2.04 -8.91 -11.20
C THR A 123 2.54 -10.31 -11.54
N ASP A 124 1.66 -11.30 -11.45
CA ASP A 124 1.96 -12.67 -11.88
C ASP A 124 1.72 -12.77 -13.40
N PRO A 125 2.77 -12.90 -14.25
CA PRO A 125 2.60 -12.95 -15.70
C PRO A 125 1.92 -14.24 -16.17
N THR A 126 1.87 -15.28 -15.33
CA THR A 126 1.22 -16.55 -15.66
C THR A 126 -0.29 -16.51 -15.46
N LYS A 127 -0.79 -15.51 -14.73
CA LYS A 127 -2.21 -15.31 -14.43
C LYS A 127 -2.72 -14.01 -15.07
N PRO A 128 -3.26 -14.08 -16.30
CA PRO A 128 -3.85 -12.91 -16.94
C PRO A 128 -5.03 -12.37 -16.13
N VAL A 129 -5.39 -11.12 -16.39
CA VAL A 129 -6.52 -10.44 -15.72
C VAL A 129 -7.80 -11.27 -15.90
N GLY A 130 -8.44 -11.61 -14.79
CA GLY A 130 -9.68 -12.38 -14.79
C GLY A 130 -10.85 -11.59 -15.40
N ASN A 131 -11.94 -12.30 -15.72
CA ASN A 131 -13.12 -11.70 -16.37
C ASN A 131 -13.78 -10.57 -15.54
N GLN A 132 -13.55 -10.54 -14.23
CA GLN A 132 -14.05 -9.51 -13.32
C GLN A 132 -13.03 -8.38 -13.04
N GLY A 133 -11.87 -8.38 -13.71
CA GLY A 133 -10.79 -7.43 -13.43
C GLY A 133 -9.83 -7.87 -12.31
N GLU A 134 -9.95 -9.12 -11.85
CA GLU A 134 -9.05 -9.72 -10.86
C GLU A 134 -7.62 -9.81 -11.39
N THR A 135 -6.65 -9.28 -10.65
CA THR A 135 -5.23 -9.37 -10.98
C THR A 135 -4.46 -9.90 -9.77
N HIS A 136 -3.67 -10.94 -9.99
CA HIS A 136 -2.77 -11.48 -8.97
C HIS A 136 -1.55 -10.58 -8.86
N VAL A 137 -1.32 -10.06 -7.65
CA VAL A 137 -0.23 -9.13 -7.39
C VAL A 137 0.57 -9.52 -6.15
N LEU A 138 1.80 -9.03 -6.11
CA LEU A 138 2.66 -9.02 -4.95
C LEU A 138 2.83 -7.57 -4.51
N LYS A 139 2.17 -7.18 -3.43
CA LYS A 139 2.27 -5.84 -2.84
C LYS A 139 2.97 -5.97 -1.49
N GLU A 140 4.03 -5.18 -1.27
CA GLU A 140 4.82 -5.25 -0.02
C GLU A 140 5.20 -6.71 0.31
N SER A 141 5.53 -7.47 -0.76
CA SER A 141 5.89 -8.89 -0.69
C SER A 141 4.81 -9.83 -0.12
N ARG A 142 3.56 -9.37 -0.08
CA ARG A 142 2.37 -10.18 0.19
C ARG A 142 1.61 -10.46 -1.10
N PRO A 143 1.44 -11.74 -1.48
CA PRO A 143 0.59 -12.12 -2.60
C PRO A 143 -0.87 -11.84 -2.26
N MET A 144 -1.58 -11.12 -3.13
CA MET A 144 -2.99 -10.82 -2.99
C MET A 144 -3.67 -10.70 -4.37
N ILE A 145 -5.00 -10.58 -4.37
CA ILE A 145 -5.77 -10.30 -5.58
C ILE A 145 -6.26 -8.85 -5.49
N MET A 146 -5.94 -8.05 -6.50
CA MET A 146 -6.46 -6.70 -6.65
C MET A 146 -7.50 -6.66 -7.76
N MET A 147 -8.65 -6.04 -7.47
CA MET A 147 -9.70 -5.80 -8.46
C MET A 147 -9.42 -4.49 -9.20
N GLN A 148 -9.12 -4.57 -10.49
CA GLN A 148 -9.13 -3.42 -11.39
C GLN A 148 -10.58 -2.97 -11.59
N ARG A 149 -10.84 -1.67 -11.50
CA ARG A 149 -12.19 -1.11 -11.61
C ARG A 149 -12.20 0.22 -12.33
N SER A 150 -13.14 0.38 -13.26
CA SER A 150 -13.51 1.68 -13.79
C SER A 150 -14.56 2.34 -12.89
N HIS A 151 -14.60 3.67 -12.93
CA HIS A 151 -15.56 4.49 -12.18
C HIS A 151 -17.04 4.23 -12.53
N ASP A 152 -17.33 3.64 -13.69
CA ASP A 152 -18.67 3.36 -14.20
C ASP A 152 -19.06 1.87 -14.14
N GLN A 153 -18.16 0.99 -13.70
CA GLN A 153 -18.42 -0.44 -13.58
C GLN A 153 -19.35 -0.73 -12.39
N LYS A 154 -20.49 -1.35 -12.68
CA LYS A 154 -21.43 -1.88 -11.69
C LYS A 154 -21.14 -3.37 -11.49
N PHE A 155 -20.81 -3.78 -10.28
CA PHE A 155 -20.77 -5.20 -9.93
C PHE A 155 -22.16 -5.67 -9.49
N GLU A 156 -22.51 -6.89 -9.87
CA GLU A 156 -23.72 -7.55 -9.34
C GLU A 156 -23.56 -7.69 -7.83
N VAL A 157 -24.63 -7.33 -7.13
CA VAL A 157 -24.67 -7.22 -5.68
C VAL A 157 -24.38 -8.57 -5.06
N ASP A 158 -23.23 -8.69 -4.39
CA ASP A 158 -22.99 -9.77 -3.46
C ASP A 158 -24.05 -9.65 -2.35
N THR A 159 -24.75 -10.73 -2.03
CA THR A 159 -26.01 -10.79 -1.26
C THR A 159 -26.02 -10.10 0.12
N ASN A 160 -24.88 -9.57 0.58
CA ASN A 160 -24.72 -8.85 1.85
C ASN A 160 -24.35 -7.36 1.71
N LEU A 161 -24.20 -6.82 0.49
CA LEU A 161 -23.94 -5.40 0.24
C LEU A 161 -25.23 -4.76 -0.27
N ASN A 162 -25.91 -4.02 0.60
CA ASN A 162 -27.23 -3.48 0.31
C ASN A 162 -27.24 -2.69 -1.02
N THR A 163 -28.19 -3.05 -1.87
CA THR A 163 -28.50 -2.56 -3.22
C THR A 163 -28.59 -1.04 -3.33
N SER A 164 -27.45 -0.38 -3.45
CA SER A 164 -27.33 0.97 -3.99
C SER A 164 -25.95 1.03 -4.59
N ASN A 165 -25.86 1.35 -5.89
CA ASN A 165 -24.61 1.67 -6.57
C ASN A 165 -23.66 2.31 -5.56
N MET A 166 -22.48 1.73 -5.30
CA MET A 166 -21.48 2.40 -4.45
C MET A 166 -21.29 3.78 -5.06
N LEU A 167 -21.95 4.79 -4.49
CA LEU A 167 -21.74 6.17 -4.83
C LEU A 167 -20.38 6.43 -4.21
N TYR A 168 -19.32 6.07 -4.94
CA TYR A 168 -17.92 6.25 -4.53
C TYR A 168 -17.70 7.69 -4.06
N LEU A 169 -18.47 8.63 -4.62
CA LEU A 169 -18.62 10.01 -4.22
C LEU A 169 -18.98 10.22 -2.73
N HIS A 170 -19.77 9.36 -2.07
CA HIS A 170 -20.33 9.66 -0.74
C HIS A 170 -19.65 8.91 0.41
N GLU A 171 -18.75 7.98 0.11
CA GLU A 171 -18.02 7.21 1.12
C GLU A 171 -16.53 7.54 1.08
N ARG A 172 -15.97 7.89 2.25
CA ARG A 172 -14.55 8.22 2.36
C ARG A 172 -13.72 6.93 2.28
N GLY A 173 -12.70 6.93 1.42
CA GLY A 173 -11.79 5.78 1.26
C GLY A 173 -12.26 4.73 0.26
N VAL A 174 -13.38 4.96 -0.45
CA VAL A 174 -13.79 4.12 -1.56
C VAL A 174 -13.07 4.57 -2.83
N ILE A 175 -12.23 3.69 -3.37
CA ILE A 175 -11.51 3.92 -4.62
C ILE A 175 -12.54 4.07 -5.77
N ALA A 176 -12.61 5.21 -6.43
CA ALA A 176 -13.48 5.38 -7.58
C ALA A 176 -12.97 4.57 -8.78
N SER A 177 -11.65 4.52 -8.99
CA SER A 177 -11.03 3.81 -10.11
C SER A 177 -9.71 3.20 -9.69
N ARG A 178 -9.43 1.96 -10.13
CA ARG A 178 -8.12 1.31 -9.98
C ARG A 178 -7.71 0.70 -11.30
N THR A 179 -6.51 1.03 -11.75
CA THR A 179 -5.86 0.38 -12.88
C THR A 179 -4.49 -0.14 -12.45
N ILE A 180 -4.05 -1.23 -13.06
CA ILE A 180 -2.70 -1.78 -12.86
C ILE A 180 -1.99 -1.72 -14.21
N VAL A 181 -0.87 -1.01 -14.24
CA VAL A 181 -0.07 -0.77 -15.44
C VAL A 181 1.32 -1.37 -15.30
N GLY A 182 1.99 -1.60 -16.42
CA GLY A 182 3.37 -2.05 -16.42
C GLY A 182 4.34 -0.98 -15.88
N GLU A 183 5.53 -1.44 -15.49
CA GLU A 183 6.62 -0.58 -14.99
C GLU A 183 7.02 0.51 -15.98
N ASP A 184 6.83 0.30 -17.28
CA ASP A 184 7.09 1.27 -18.34
C ASP A 184 6.28 2.57 -18.18
N LEU A 185 5.13 2.50 -17.51
CA LEU A 185 4.27 3.65 -17.22
C LEU A 185 4.52 4.27 -15.83
N ARG A 186 5.44 3.74 -15.02
CA ARG A 186 5.72 4.23 -13.67
C ARG A 186 6.09 5.71 -13.65
N HIS A 187 7.01 6.13 -14.51
CA HIS A 187 7.42 7.54 -14.60
C HIS A 187 6.27 8.47 -15.01
N GLN A 188 5.38 8.00 -15.89
CA GLN A 188 4.20 8.77 -16.31
C GLN A 188 3.18 8.88 -15.17
N ALA A 189 2.99 7.80 -14.41
CA ALA A 189 2.12 7.78 -13.23
C ALA A 189 2.61 8.74 -12.14
N MET A 190 3.92 8.76 -11.87
CA MET A 190 4.56 9.71 -10.94
C MET A 190 4.44 11.16 -11.43
N ALA A 191 4.69 11.41 -12.71
CA ALA A 191 4.54 12.73 -13.32
C ALA A 191 3.09 13.23 -13.20
N PHE A 192 2.11 12.35 -13.44
CA PHE A 192 0.69 12.67 -13.27
C PHE A 192 0.37 13.12 -11.84
N THR A 193 0.86 12.41 -10.81
CA THR A 193 0.67 12.87 -9.42
C THR A 193 1.34 14.19 -9.12
N LYS A 194 2.54 14.42 -9.67
CA LYS A 194 3.25 15.68 -9.48
C LYS A 194 2.51 16.87 -10.12
N THR A 195 1.96 16.68 -11.32
CA THR A 195 1.15 17.70 -11.98
C THR A 195 -0.10 18.06 -11.16
N LEU A 196 -0.75 17.09 -10.52
CA LEU A 196 -1.88 17.35 -9.63
C LEU A 196 -1.48 18.12 -8.37
N GLU A 197 -0.31 17.81 -7.80
CA GLU A 197 0.28 18.58 -6.70
C GLU A 197 0.52 20.03 -7.12
N ASP A 198 1.18 20.25 -8.27
CA ASP A 198 1.49 21.59 -8.77
C ASP A 198 0.22 22.39 -9.09
N PHE A 199 -0.77 21.74 -9.70
CA PHE A 199 -2.12 22.31 -9.88
C PHE A 199 -2.73 22.75 -8.56
N SER A 200 -2.62 21.94 -7.50
CA SER A 200 -3.16 22.28 -6.19
C SER A 200 -2.46 23.52 -5.59
N ILE A 201 -1.15 23.65 -5.78
CA ILE A 201 -0.38 24.81 -5.30
C ILE A 201 -0.81 26.08 -6.03
N GLN A 202 -0.94 26.02 -7.35
CA GLN A 202 -1.38 27.17 -8.14
C GLN A 202 -2.83 27.55 -7.84
N LEU A 203 -3.72 26.57 -7.64
CA LEU A 203 -5.09 26.81 -7.20
C LEU A 203 -5.13 27.48 -5.82
N MET A 204 -4.29 27.04 -4.87
CA MET A 204 -4.16 27.67 -3.55
C MET A 204 -3.73 29.14 -3.66
N ARG A 205 -2.80 29.46 -4.57
CA ARG A 205 -2.41 30.86 -4.85
C ARG A 205 -3.56 31.66 -5.43
N ARG A 206 -4.27 31.13 -6.43
CA ARG A 206 -5.36 31.84 -7.09
C ARG A 206 -6.58 32.06 -6.19
N THR A 207 -6.72 31.22 -5.16
CA THR A 207 -7.77 31.31 -4.14
C THR A 207 -7.29 31.99 -2.84
N ALA A 208 -6.07 32.53 -2.82
CA ALA A 208 -5.55 33.25 -1.66
C ALA A 208 -6.39 34.51 -1.36
N PRO A 209 -6.55 34.90 -0.07
CA PRO A 209 -7.48 35.97 0.31
C PRO A 209 -7.20 37.32 -0.35
N ASP A 210 -5.95 37.67 -0.56
CA ASP A 210 -5.50 38.89 -1.23
C ASP A 210 -5.83 38.87 -2.73
N VAL A 211 -5.55 37.76 -3.42
CA VAL A 211 -5.87 37.58 -4.84
C VAL A 211 -7.37 37.59 -5.07
N VAL A 212 -8.13 36.82 -4.29
CA VAL A 212 -9.60 36.73 -4.43
C VAL A 212 -10.29 38.06 -4.15
N ARG A 213 -9.77 38.88 -3.22
CA ARG A 213 -10.31 40.22 -2.97
C ARG A 213 -10.15 41.16 -4.17
N MET A 214 -9.10 40.97 -4.98
CA MET A 214 -8.81 41.81 -6.15
C MET A 214 -9.45 41.27 -7.43
N GLU A 215 -9.39 39.96 -7.65
CA GLU A 215 -9.70 39.30 -8.92
C GLU A 215 -10.94 38.38 -8.86
N GLY A 216 -11.53 38.20 -7.69
CA GLY A 216 -12.63 37.24 -7.48
C GLY A 216 -12.17 35.78 -7.43
N LEU A 217 -13.13 34.86 -7.26
CA LEU A 217 -12.86 33.41 -7.34
C LEU A 217 -12.62 32.97 -8.79
N PRO A 218 -11.76 31.96 -9.03
CA PRO A 218 -11.56 31.42 -10.37
C PRO A 218 -12.85 30.81 -10.92
N SER A 219 -13.11 31.05 -12.20
CA SER A 219 -14.16 30.40 -12.98
C SER A 219 -13.80 28.94 -13.30
N PRO A 220 -14.76 28.10 -13.72
CA PRO A 220 -14.45 26.75 -14.21
C PRO A 220 -13.44 26.74 -15.37
N GLU A 221 -13.49 27.73 -16.25
CA GLU A 221 -12.56 27.89 -17.37
C GLU A 221 -11.14 28.20 -16.88
N ASP A 222 -11.00 28.98 -15.81
CA ASP A 222 -9.70 29.28 -15.21
C ASP A 222 -9.02 28.03 -14.64
N LEU A 223 -9.78 27.01 -14.21
CA LEU A 223 -9.21 25.74 -13.74
C LEU A 223 -8.40 25.04 -14.85
N ALA A 224 -8.85 25.12 -16.10
CA ALA A 224 -8.12 24.55 -17.22
C ALA A 224 -6.81 25.30 -17.49
N LEU A 225 -6.82 26.63 -17.30
CA LEU A 225 -5.62 27.46 -17.43
C LEU A 225 -4.61 27.16 -16.33
N ILE A 226 -5.07 27.05 -15.08
CA ILE A 226 -4.22 26.71 -13.93
C ILE A 226 -3.60 25.31 -14.12
N LEU A 227 -4.37 24.34 -14.62
CA LEU A 227 -3.82 23.01 -14.91
C LEU A 227 -2.78 23.06 -16.03
N ARG A 228 -3.01 23.87 -17.06
CA ARG A 228 -2.04 24.05 -18.14
C ARG A 228 -0.77 24.73 -17.65
N GLU A 229 -0.90 25.74 -16.79
CA GLU A 229 0.24 26.40 -16.17
C GLU A 229 1.01 25.45 -15.23
N ALA A 230 0.34 24.53 -14.52
CA ALA A 230 0.99 23.49 -13.75
C ALA A 230 1.79 22.49 -14.62
N ILE A 231 1.39 22.29 -15.88
CA ILE A 231 2.12 21.48 -16.86
C ILE A 231 3.32 22.25 -17.42
N ASP A 232 3.10 23.51 -17.83
CA ASP A 232 4.09 24.30 -18.56
C ASP A 232 5.14 24.95 -17.63
N ASN A 233 4.74 25.32 -16.40
CA ASN A 233 5.55 25.98 -15.38
C ASN A 233 5.39 25.27 -14.02
N PRO A 234 5.93 24.05 -13.86
CA PRO A 234 5.81 23.29 -12.62
C PRO A 234 6.49 24.01 -11.46
N GLU A 235 5.97 23.83 -10.25
CA GLU A 235 6.54 24.43 -9.05
C GLU A 235 7.91 23.79 -8.77
N THR A 236 8.97 24.57 -8.94
CA THR A 236 10.37 24.11 -8.84
C THR A 236 10.83 23.80 -7.41
N LYS A 237 10.01 24.08 -6.40
CA LYS A 237 10.30 23.67 -5.03
C LYS A 237 9.79 22.25 -4.82
N SER A 238 10.71 21.29 -4.93
CA SER A 238 10.56 20.01 -4.22
C SER A 238 10.15 20.32 -2.79
N LEU A 239 9.02 19.77 -2.34
CA LEU A 239 8.79 19.59 -0.91
C LEU A 239 9.94 18.72 -0.43
N ASP A 240 10.96 19.38 0.14
CA ASP A 240 12.01 18.75 0.91
C ASP A 240 11.25 18.01 2.02
N ASN A 241 11.04 16.70 1.86
CA ASN A 241 10.50 15.80 2.88
C ASN A 241 11.50 15.73 4.03
N ARG A 242 11.75 16.85 4.70
CA ARG A 242 12.28 16.86 6.04
C ARG A 242 11.11 16.48 6.91
N ASP A 243 11.19 15.29 7.46
CA ASP A 243 10.49 14.95 8.70
C ASP A 243 10.50 16.19 9.61
N PRO A 244 9.36 16.62 10.17
CA PRO A 244 9.44 17.54 11.28
C PRO A 244 10.12 16.76 12.41
N ASP A 245 11.41 17.02 12.61
CA ASP A 245 12.08 16.74 13.86
C ASP A 245 11.23 17.38 14.96
N PHE A 246 10.53 16.53 15.70
CA PHE A 246 9.90 16.90 16.96
C PHE A 246 11.02 17.03 17.99
N ASP A 247 11.49 18.26 18.21
CA ASP A 247 12.05 18.69 19.50
C ASP A 247 10.91 19.05 20.47
#